data_AF-A0A2D4TNA4-F1
#
_entry.id   AF-A0A2D4TNA4-F1
#
_cell.length_a   1.000
_cell.length_b   1.000
_cell.length_c   1.000
_cell.angle_alpha   90.00
_cell.angle_beta   90.00
_cell.angle_gamma   90.00
#
_symmetry.space_group_name_H-M   'P 1'
#
loop_
_entity.id
_entity.type
_entity.pdbx_description
1 polymer ?
#
loop_
_entity_poly.entity_id
_entity_poly.type
_entity_poly.pdbx_seq_one_letter_code
_entity_poly.pdbx_strand_id
1 'polypeptide(L)'
;KQSTFQGASDFLIGNEESGHLLNLTRIPDINGRMIPAYAGNGMKTGLNSLAALESLRPSNPKMLVEWLNEQLPKGYSRSLPVYHVKQKLLEPESGLRNELQTLIEQVLEAEGFSIDWHHRPQEPSMLFGMSLKENLPELCIFVRNSGTEDKLSLYLRGLSNNQELLEKIEKPIYRFLLKNFKDPSKSSVKLERSILNQLMQGPLSFDEIQRSLESDTSFHEIFRLMHSRQSLVRFRDDRWELSEWGHSLLQ
;
A
#
# COMPACT_ATOMS: atom_id res chain seq x y z
N LYS A 1 -16.26 -28.87 -33.58
CA LYS A 1 -14.93 -28.44 -34.07
C LYS A 1 -14.23 -27.69 -32.96
N GLN A 2 -13.25 -28.33 -32.31
CA GLN A 2 -12.39 -27.67 -31.33
C GLN A 2 -11.58 -26.60 -32.06
N SER A 3 -11.83 -25.32 -31.74
CA SER A 3 -11.02 -24.21 -32.24
C SER A 3 -9.71 -24.21 -31.46
N THR A 4 -8.63 -24.50 -32.14
CA THR A 4 -7.25 -24.39 -31.67
C THR A 4 -6.97 -22.95 -31.22
N PHE A 5 -6.43 -22.85 -30.00
CA PHE A 5 -6.00 -21.63 -29.34
C PHE A 5 -4.86 -20.97 -30.14
N GLN A 6 -5.05 -19.73 -30.59
CA GLN A 6 -3.95 -18.84 -30.99
C GLN A 6 -4.13 -17.55 -30.18
N GLY A 7 -3.29 -17.41 -29.16
CA GLY A 7 -3.43 -16.43 -28.07
C GLY A 7 -3.69 -17.12 -26.73
N ALA A 8 -2.83 -18.08 -26.36
CA ALA A 8 -2.85 -18.65 -25.03
C ALA A 8 -2.41 -17.57 -24.04
N SER A 9 -3.33 -17.10 -23.21
CA SER A 9 -2.93 -16.48 -21.97
C SER A 9 -2.51 -17.60 -21.02
N ASP A 10 -1.33 -17.48 -20.43
CA ASP A 10 -0.77 -18.48 -19.51
C ASP A 10 -1.50 -18.50 -18.16
N PHE A 11 -2.42 -17.57 -17.92
CA PHE A 11 -3.13 -17.42 -16.65
C PHE A 11 -4.54 -18.02 -16.69
N LEU A 12 -4.79 -19.05 -15.87
CA LEU A 12 -6.13 -19.61 -15.68
C LEU A 12 -7.01 -18.77 -14.74
N ILE A 13 -6.36 -18.04 -13.83
CA ILE A 13 -6.98 -17.29 -12.75
C ILE A 13 -6.11 -16.08 -12.42
N GLY A 14 -6.74 -14.96 -12.08
CA GLY A 14 -6.09 -13.80 -11.48
C GLY A 14 -6.83 -13.43 -10.20
N ASN A 15 -6.10 -12.98 -9.18
CA ASN A 15 -6.71 -12.52 -7.94
C ASN A 15 -6.16 -11.13 -7.62
N GLU A 16 -7.05 -10.25 -7.17
CA GLU A 16 -6.69 -8.93 -6.67
C GLU A 16 -6.83 -8.91 -5.14
N GLU A 17 -6.04 -8.08 -4.47
CA GLU A 17 -6.13 -7.88 -3.01
C GLU A 17 -7.52 -7.39 -2.56
N SER A 18 -8.28 -6.76 -3.46
CA SER A 18 -9.69 -6.38 -3.25
C SER A 18 -10.65 -7.57 -3.10
N GLY A 19 -10.17 -8.81 -3.29
CA GLY A 19 -10.97 -10.03 -3.26
C GLY A 19 -11.62 -10.39 -4.61
N HIS A 20 -11.36 -9.62 -5.67
CA HIS A 20 -11.86 -9.94 -7.00
C HIS A 20 -11.05 -11.09 -7.63
N LEU A 21 -11.76 -12.14 -8.05
CA LEU A 21 -11.21 -13.22 -8.84
C LEU A 21 -11.51 -13.02 -10.33
N LEU A 22 -10.47 -12.72 -11.10
CA LEU A 22 -10.49 -12.67 -12.55
C LEU A 22 -10.44 -14.10 -13.09
N ASN A 23 -11.46 -14.49 -13.85
CA ASN A 23 -11.48 -15.78 -14.51
C ASN A 23 -11.47 -15.59 -16.03
N LEU A 24 -10.82 -16.51 -16.73
CA LEU A 24 -10.94 -16.59 -18.17
C LEU A 24 -12.39 -16.92 -18.55
N THR A 25 -13.02 -16.03 -19.29
CA THR A 25 -14.35 -16.20 -19.88
C THR A 25 -14.28 -15.93 -21.38
N ARG A 26 -15.44 -15.95 -22.06
CA ARG A 26 -15.56 -15.55 -23.45
C ARG A 26 -16.68 -14.53 -23.62
N ILE A 27 -16.42 -13.49 -24.39
CA ILE A 27 -17.42 -12.48 -24.79
C ILE A 27 -17.49 -12.43 -26.32
N PRO A 28 -18.66 -12.17 -26.93
CA PRO A 28 -18.74 -12.02 -28.38
C PRO A 28 -18.04 -10.72 -28.83
N ASP A 29 -17.29 -10.78 -29.92
CA ASP A 29 -16.84 -9.59 -30.65
C ASP A 29 -17.99 -8.98 -31.48
N ILE A 30 -17.70 -7.91 -32.22
CA ILE A 30 -18.68 -7.24 -33.10
C ILE A 30 -19.29 -8.17 -34.17
N ASN A 31 -18.64 -9.29 -34.48
CA ASN A 31 -19.09 -10.28 -35.45
C ASN A 31 -19.73 -11.52 -34.78
N GLY A 32 -19.96 -11.48 -33.46
CA GLY A 32 -20.51 -12.60 -32.69
C GLY A 32 -19.52 -13.74 -32.42
N ARG A 33 -18.22 -13.57 -32.74
CA ARG A 33 -17.19 -14.56 -32.42
C ARG A 33 -16.84 -14.46 -30.94
N MET A 34 -16.94 -15.58 -30.23
CA MET A 34 -16.55 -15.67 -28.83
C MET A 34 -15.03 -15.51 -28.67
N ILE A 35 -14.59 -14.37 -28.15
CA ILE A 35 -13.18 -14.05 -27.85
C ILE A 35 -12.88 -14.23 -26.36
N PRO A 36 -11.68 -14.68 -25.98
CA PRO A 36 -11.28 -14.74 -24.58
C PRO A 36 -11.28 -13.36 -23.92
N ALA A 37 -11.77 -13.29 -22.68
CA ALA A 37 -11.70 -12.10 -21.85
C ALA A 37 -11.51 -12.48 -20.39
N TYR A 38 -10.83 -11.63 -19.62
CA TYR A 38 -10.79 -11.76 -18.17
C TYR A 38 -11.85 -10.85 -17.57
N ALA A 39 -12.69 -11.41 -16.70
CA ALA A 39 -13.70 -10.67 -15.99
C ALA A 39 -13.70 -11.06 -14.51
N GLY A 40 -13.81 -10.05 -13.64
CA GLY A 40 -13.97 -10.25 -12.20
C GLY A 40 -15.33 -10.85 -11.91
N ASN A 41 -15.39 -11.87 -11.05
CA ASN A 41 -16.65 -12.49 -10.67
C ASN A 41 -16.70 -12.81 -9.16
N GLY A 42 -17.25 -11.88 -8.38
CA GLY A 42 -17.40 -12.02 -6.93
C GLY A 42 -18.29 -13.20 -6.52
N MET A 43 -19.36 -13.49 -7.27
CA MET A 43 -20.25 -14.62 -6.99
C MET A 43 -19.53 -15.97 -7.14
N LYS A 44 -18.77 -16.14 -8.23
CA LYS A 44 -17.95 -17.34 -8.46
C LYS A 44 -16.87 -17.47 -7.39
N THR A 45 -16.24 -16.37 -6.99
CA THR A 45 -15.27 -16.34 -5.89
C THR A 45 -15.88 -16.87 -4.59
N GLY A 46 -17.06 -16.36 -4.22
CA GLY A 46 -17.79 -16.80 -3.03
C GLY A 46 -18.17 -18.28 -3.09
N LEU A 47 -18.76 -18.74 -4.20
CA LEU A 47 -19.15 -20.15 -4.37
C LEU A 47 -17.95 -21.09 -4.34
N ASN A 48 -16.84 -20.74 -5.00
CA ASN A 48 -15.62 -21.54 -4.96
C ASN A 48 -15.04 -21.60 -3.54
N SER A 49 -15.07 -20.47 -2.80
CA SER A 49 -14.62 -20.44 -1.41
C SER A 49 -15.50 -21.32 -0.52
N LEU A 50 -16.82 -21.27 -0.69
CA LEU A 50 -17.76 -22.13 0.05
C LEU A 50 -17.54 -23.61 -0.27
N ALA A 51 -17.38 -23.96 -1.55
CA ALA A 51 -17.13 -25.34 -1.98
C ALA A 51 -15.78 -25.86 -1.46
N ALA A 52 -14.73 -25.05 -1.52
CA ALA A 52 -13.40 -25.42 -1.03
C ALA A 52 -13.38 -25.63 0.49
N LEU A 53 -14.20 -24.87 1.23
CA LEU A 53 -14.29 -24.95 2.68
C LEU A 53 -15.34 -25.95 3.18
N GLU A 54 -16.18 -26.51 2.30
CA GLU A 54 -17.34 -27.33 2.70
C GLU A 54 -16.95 -28.51 3.59
N SER A 55 -15.89 -29.23 3.22
CA SER A 55 -15.39 -30.40 3.96
C SER A 55 -14.38 -30.08 5.06
N LEU A 56 -13.87 -28.84 5.10
CA LEU A 56 -12.78 -28.44 5.98
C LEU A 56 -13.26 -27.61 7.18
N ARG A 57 -14.37 -26.88 7.04
CA ARG A 57 -14.82 -25.94 8.05
C ARG A 57 -15.56 -26.61 9.22
N PRO A 58 -15.49 -26.04 10.44
CA PRO A 58 -16.35 -26.45 11.54
C PRO A 58 -17.83 -26.33 11.19
N SER A 59 -18.64 -27.28 11.65
CA SER A 59 -20.11 -27.22 11.47
C SER A 59 -20.75 -26.06 12.25
N ASN A 60 -20.07 -25.54 13.28
CA ASN A 60 -20.49 -24.38 14.04
C ASN A 60 -20.00 -23.08 13.37
N PRO A 61 -20.90 -22.24 12.81
CA PRO A 61 -20.51 -21.01 12.13
C PRO A 61 -19.77 -20.01 13.02
N LYS A 62 -20.00 -20.04 14.34
CA LYS A 62 -19.31 -19.16 15.29
C LYS A 62 -17.81 -19.47 15.39
N MET A 63 -17.42 -20.72 15.13
CA MET A 63 -16.02 -21.17 15.16
C MET A 63 -15.29 -20.98 13.83
N LEU A 64 -16.00 -20.61 12.76
CA LEU A 64 -15.42 -20.50 11.42
C LEU A 64 -14.26 -19.49 11.38
N VAL A 65 -14.40 -18.35 12.06
CA VAL A 65 -13.38 -17.29 12.07
C VAL A 65 -12.13 -17.74 12.82
N GLU A 66 -12.30 -18.39 13.98
CA GLU A 66 -11.19 -18.93 14.77
C GLU A 66 -10.43 -19.99 13.97
N TRP A 67 -11.16 -20.96 13.39
CA TRP A 67 -10.59 -21.99 12.54
C TRP A 67 -9.87 -21.40 11.31
N LEU A 68 -10.44 -20.39 10.65
CA LEU A 68 -9.76 -19.72 9.52
C LEU A 68 -8.45 -19.06 9.95
N ASN A 69 -8.41 -18.40 11.11
CA ASN A 69 -7.17 -17.80 11.62
C ASN A 69 -6.14 -18.86 12.03
N GLU A 70 -6.56 -20.05 12.46
CA GLU A 70 -5.67 -21.16 12.75
C GLU A 70 -5.09 -21.79 11.47
N GLN A 71 -5.92 -22.03 10.46
CA GLN A 71 -5.49 -22.68 9.21
C GLN A 71 -4.77 -21.73 8.25
N LEU A 72 -5.18 -20.47 8.22
CA LEU A 72 -4.66 -19.43 7.36
C LEU A 72 -4.31 -18.22 8.23
N PRO A 73 -3.26 -18.33 9.06
CA PRO A 73 -2.87 -17.26 9.95
C PRO A 73 -2.56 -16.01 9.13
N LYS A 74 -3.08 -14.88 9.59
CA LYS A 74 -2.77 -13.59 8.98
C LYS A 74 -1.25 -13.39 9.06
N GLY A 75 -0.67 -12.85 8.00
CA GLY A 75 0.67 -12.27 8.04
C GLY A 75 0.64 -10.82 8.51
N TYR A 76 1.82 -10.25 8.75
CA TYR A 76 1.99 -8.81 8.92
C TYR A 76 1.75 -8.12 7.58
N SER A 77 0.93 -7.07 7.61
CA SER A 77 0.61 -6.29 6.42
C SER A 77 0.43 -4.82 6.80
N ARG A 78 1.34 -3.97 6.31
CA ARG A 78 1.27 -2.53 6.53
C ARG A 78 1.43 -1.76 5.22
N SER A 79 0.62 -0.73 5.07
CA SER A 79 0.61 0.14 3.90
C SER A 79 0.70 1.59 4.38
N LEU A 80 1.77 2.29 4.02
CA LEU A 80 2.09 3.63 4.49
C LEU A 80 2.09 4.60 3.30
N PRO A 81 1.00 5.36 3.09
CA PRO A 81 0.90 6.28 1.97
C PRO A 81 1.66 7.58 2.23
N VAL A 82 2.20 8.19 1.17
CA VAL A 82 2.68 9.57 1.14
C VAL A 82 1.90 10.31 0.06
N TYR A 83 1.17 11.35 0.48
CA TYR A 83 0.33 12.15 -0.41
C TYR A 83 1.06 13.38 -0.94
N HIS A 84 0.59 13.86 -2.10
CA HIS A 84 1.06 15.05 -2.80
C HIS A 84 2.51 14.93 -3.26
N VAL A 85 2.80 13.80 -3.90
CA VAL A 85 4.16 13.42 -4.27
C VAL A 85 4.51 13.83 -5.70
N LYS A 86 5.80 13.90 -5.99
CA LYS A 86 6.32 13.99 -7.35
C LYS A 86 6.60 12.57 -7.83
N GLN A 87 5.58 11.90 -8.38
CA GLN A 87 5.62 10.47 -8.75
C GLN A 87 6.79 10.08 -9.67
N LYS A 88 7.25 11.01 -10.53
CA LYS A 88 8.43 10.82 -11.40
C LYS A 88 9.72 10.47 -10.65
N LEU A 89 9.79 10.77 -9.34
CA LEU A 89 10.94 10.45 -8.51
C LEU A 89 11.09 8.94 -8.23
N LEU A 90 10.06 8.13 -8.54
CA LEU A 90 10.11 6.67 -8.41
C LEU A 90 10.36 5.96 -9.76
N GLU A 91 10.55 6.70 -10.85
CA GLU A 91 10.86 6.08 -12.15
C GLU A 91 12.28 5.46 -12.15
N PRO A 92 12.54 4.41 -12.97
CA PRO A 92 13.80 3.66 -12.94
C PRO A 92 15.07 4.52 -13.02
N GLU A 93 15.06 5.55 -13.85
CA GLU A 93 16.14 6.52 -14.07
C GLU A 93 16.33 7.56 -12.95
N SER A 94 15.45 7.58 -11.94
CA SER A 94 15.53 8.54 -10.84
C SER A 94 16.66 8.21 -9.85
N GLY A 95 17.55 9.17 -9.60
CA GLY A 95 18.57 9.05 -8.55
C GLY A 95 17.97 8.81 -7.15
N LEU A 96 16.83 9.44 -6.85
CA LEU A 96 16.16 9.28 -5.56
C LEU A 96 15.58 7.87 -5.37
N ARG A 97 15.22 7.18 -6.47
CA ARG A 97 14.82 5.77 -6.43
C ARG A 97 16.00 4.89 -6.03
N ASN A 98 17.19 5.16 -6.55
CA ASN A 98 18.39 4.41 -6.19
C ASN A 98 18.79 4.67 -4.74
N GLU A 99 18.71 5.92 -4.26
CA GLU A 99 18.93 6.24 -2.84
C GLU A 99 17.93 5.52 -1.92
N LEU A 100 16.65 5.47 -2.30
CA LEU A 100 15.63 4.70 -1.59
C LEU A 100 15.96 3.20 -1.56
N GLN A 101 16.39 2.64 -2.70
CA GLN A 101 16.78 1.24 -2.81
C GLN A 101 17.97 0.91 -1.88
N THR A 102 19.03 1.72 -1.92
CA THR A 102 20.20 1.59 -1.04
C THR A 102 19.80 1.70 0.43
N LEU A 103 18.92 2.65 0.77
CA LEU A 103 18.42 2.78 2.15
C LEU A 103 17.69 1.52 2.61
N ILE A 104 16.83 0.94 1.77
CA ILE A 104 16.10 -0.28 2.10
C ILE A 104 17.08 -1.43 2.34
N GLU A 105 18.07 -1.60 1.47
CA GLU A 105 19.13 -2.62 1.62
C GLU A 105 19.87 -2.46 2.96
N GLN A 106 20.31 -1.25 3.29
CA GLN A 106 21.03 -0.96 4.54
C GLN A 106 20.19 -1.24 5.79
N VAL A 107 18.91 -0.83 5.78
CA VAL A 107 18.00 -1.05 6.91
C VAL A 107 17.72 -2.54 7.10
N LEU A 108 17.59 -3.30 6.01
CA LEU A 108 17.36 -4.74 6.07
C LEU A 108 18.61 -5.50 6.52
N GLU A 109 19.79 -5.15 5.99
CA GLU A 109 21.06 -5.77 6.35
C GLU A 109 21.38 -5.57 7.84
N ALA A 110 21.09 -4.39 8.39
CA ALA A 110 21.24 -4.09 9.82
C ALA A 110 20.41 -5.01 10.72
N GLU A 111 19.33 -5.59 10.19
CA GLU A 111 18.47 -6.55 10.88
C GLU A 111 18.69 -8.01 10.42
N GLY A 112 19.74 -8.26 9.62
CA GLY A 112 20.12 -9.61 9.18
C GLY A 112 19.35 -10.15 7.97
N PHE A 113 18.65 -9.30 7.22
CA PHE A 113 17.96 -9.70 5.98
C PHE A 113 18.77 -9.31 4.74
N SER A 114 18.72 -10.17 3.72
CA SER A 114 19.09 -9.84 2.35
C SER A 114 17.83 -9.67 1.49
N ILE A 115 17.86 -8.75 0.54
CA ILE A 115 16.73 -8.49 -0.36
C ILE A 115 17.12 -8.75 -1.82
N ASP A 116 16.27 -9.49 -2.52
CA ASP A 116 16.34 -9.67 -3.96
C ASP A 116 15.34 -8.73 -4.64
N TRP A 117 15.83 -7.88 -5.56
CA TRP A 117 15.00 -6.96 -6.31
C TRP A 117 14.43 -7.63 -7.55
N HIS A 118 13.10 -7.55 -7.74
CA HIS A 118 12.44 -8.10 -8.91
C HIS A 118 11.81 -6.99 -9.76
N HIS A 119 12.24 -6.90 -11.00
CA HIS A 119 11.65 -5.99 -11.97
C HIS A 119 10.30 -6.51 -12.47
N ARG A 120 9.29 -5.64 -12.51
CA ARG A 120 7.96 -5.92 -13.07
C ARG A 120 7.73 -5.04 -14.30
N PRO A 121 7.86 -5.59 -15.52
CA PRO A 121 7.70 -4.80 -16.75
C PRO A 121 6.34 -4.11 -16.89
N GLN A 122 5.29 -4.65 -16.26
CA GLN A 122 3.94 -4.11 -16.28
C GLN A 122 3.76 -2.89 -15.35
N GLU A 123 4.59 -2.77 -14.31
CA GLU A 123 4.62 -1.62 -13.39
C GLU A 123 6.09 -1.19 -13.19
N PRO A 124 6.75 -0.59 -14.20
CA PRO A 124 8.19 -0.37 -14.19
C PRO A 124 8.66 0.59 -13.10
N SER A 125 7.80 1.52 -12.66
CA SER A 125 8.07 2.42 -11.54
C SER A 125 7.94 1.76 -10.17
N MET A 126 7.39 0.54 -10.08
CA MET A 126 7.35 -0.18 -8.80
C MET A 126 8.76 -0.62 -8.42
N LEU A 127 9.18 -0.23 -7.23
CA LEU A 127 10.36 -0.78 -6.58
C LEU A 127 9.91 -1.95 -5.71
N PHE A 128 10.19 -3.19 -6.12
CA PHE A 128 9.71 -4.41 -5.46
C PHE A 128 10.87 -5.32 -5.12
N GLY A 129 10.99 -5.68 -3.85
CA GLY A 129 11.99 -6.62 -3.38
C GLY A 129 11.44 -7.61 -2.35
N MET A 130 12.09 -8.76 -2.29
CA MET A 130 11.68 -9.88 -1.44
C MET A 130 12.90 -10.47 -0.75
N SER A 131 12.75 -10.77 0.54
CA SER A 131 13.72 -11.55 1.30
C SER A 131 13.23 -12.98 1.41
N LEU A 132 14.11 -13.93 1.16
CA LEU A 132 13.83 -15.36 1.21
C LEU A 132 14.61 -16.02 2.34
N LYS A 133 13.95 -16.94 3.04
CA LYS A 133 14.57 -17.85 3.99
C LYS A 133 14.16 -19.27 3.63
N GLU A 134 15.14 -20.13 3.40
CA GLU A 134 14.90 -21.51 2.93
C GLU A 134 14.02 -21.57 1.66
N ASN A 135 14.23 -20.61 0.74
CA ASN A 135 13.43 -20.40 -0.50
C ASN A 135 11.96 -20.02 -0.27
N LEU A 136 11.56 -19.67 0.95
CA LEU A 136 10.23 -19.16 1.26
C LEU A 136 10.27 -17.64 1.53
N PRO A 137 9.27 -16.87 1.09
CA PRO A 137 9.18 -15.44 1.39
C PRO A 137 9.11 -15.19 2.91
N GLU A 138 10.12 -14.52 3.45
CA GLU A 138 10.15 -14.09 4.85
C GLU A 138 9.64 -12.66 4.99
N LEU A 139 10.02 -11.79 4.05
CA LEU A 139 9.52 -10.42 3.95
C LEU A 139 9.40 -9.97 2.50
N CYS A 140 8.50 -9.03 2.26
CA CYS A 140 8.40 -8.33 0.98
C CYS A 140 8.21 -6.83 1.24
N ILE A 141 9.02 -6.03 0.54
CA ILE A 141 8.91 -4.57 0.51
C ILE A 141 8.61 -4.14 -0.90
N PHE A 142 7.65 -3.23 -1.04
CA PHE A 142 7.51 -2.51 -2.29
C PHE A 142 7.03 -1.09 -2.12
N VAL A 143 7.51 -0.22 -3.00
CA VAL A 143 7.05 1.16 -3.12
C VAL A 143 6.47 1.33 -4.51
N ARG A 144 5.23 1.83 -4.58
CA ARG A 144 4.57 2.10 -5.86
C ARG A 144 3.79 3.39 -5.85
N ASN A 145 3.74 4.03 -7.02
CA ASN A 145 2.84 5.12 -7.31
C ASN A 145 1.39 4.61 -7.36
N SER A 146 0.43 5.42 -6.91
CA SER A 146 -0.98 5.15 -7.15
C SER A 146 -1.37 5.58 -8.57
N GLY A 147 -2.16 4.74 -9.25
CA GLY A 147 -2.73 5.08 -10.56
C GLY A 147 -3.96 5.98 -10.51
N THR A 148 -4.59 6.13 -9.32
CA THR A 148 -5.86 6.84 -9.16
C THR A 148 -5.79 8.03 -8.20
N GLU A 149 -4.75 8.09 -7.37
CA GLU A 149 -4.56 9.13 -6.36
C GLU A 149 -3.18 9.77 -6.51
N ASP A 150 -3.06 11.04 -6.11
CA ASP A 150 -1.79 11.75 -6.04
C ASP A 150 -0.95 11.31 -4.83
N LYS A 151 -0.53 10.06 -4.85
CA LYS A 151 0.25 9.43 -3.78
C LYS A 151 1.20 8.36 -4.30
N LEU A 152 2.14 8.00 -3.45
CA LEU A 152 2.82 6.71 -3.48
C LEU A 152 2.57 6.00 -2.15
N SER A 153 2.90 4.72 -2.06
CA SER A 153 2.79 3.99 -0.80
C SER A 153 3.92 2.98 -0.64
N LEU A 154 4.44 2.91 0.58
CA LEU A 154 5.30 1.83 1.04
C LEU A 154 4.41 0.69 1.53
N TYR A 155 4.72 -0.52 1.08
CA TYR A 155 4.08 -1.74 1.49
C TYR A 155 5.13 -2.64 2.11
N LEU A 156 4.83 -3.12 3.31
CA LEU A 156 5.63 -4.10 4.01
C LEU A 156 4.75 -5.31 4.33
N ARG A 157 5.21 -6.49 3.94
CA ARG A 157 4.54 -7.77 4.16
C ARG A 157 5.54 -8.74 4.79
N GLY A 158 5.08 -9.58 5.71
CA GLY A 158 5.92 -10.59 6.33
C GLY A 158 5.14 -11.48 7.28
N LEU A 159 5.86 -12.28 8.06
CA LEU A 159 5.25 -13.12 9.09
C LEU A 159 4.82 -12.28 10.30
N SER A 160 3.69 -12.63 10.90
CA SER A 160 3.10 -11.86 12.02
C SER A 160 3.94 -11.85 13.29
N ASN A 161 4.73 -12.91 13.53
CA ASN A 161 5.68 -12.97 14.64
C ASN A 161 6.85 -11.97 14.49
N ASN A 162 7.04 -11.37 13.31
CA ASN A 162 8.08 -10.37 13.05
C ASN A 162 7.55 -8.93 13.13
N GLN A 163 6.35 -8.69 13.69
CA GLN A 163 5.73 -7.36 13.69
C GLN A 163 6.65 -6.25 14.22
N GLU A 164 7.23 -6.38 15.42
CA GLU A 164 8.07 -5.33 16.01
C GLU A 164 9.30 -5.01 15.16
N LEU A 165 9.89 -6.05 14.56
CA LEU A 165 11.02 -5.95 13.66
C LEU A 165 10.65 -5.25 12.35
N LEU A 166 9.50 -5.60 11.77
CA LEU A 166 8.98 -4.98 10.55
C LEU A 166 8.63 -3.50 10.81
N GLU A 167 8.08 -3.18 11.98
CA GLU A 167 7.84 -1.79 12.41
C GLU A 167 9.14 -0.99 12.58
N LYS A 168 10.24 -1.64 13.00
CA LYS A 168 11.57 -1.03 13.06
C LYS A 168 12.13 -0.74 11.67
N ILE A 169 11.96 -1.67 10.72
CA ILE A 169 12.41 -1.55 9.33
C ILE A 169 11.66 -0.44 8.58
N GLU A 170 10.33 -0.38 8.71
CA GLU A 170 9.55 0.60 7.94
C GLU A 170 9.83 2.05 8.34
N LYS A 171 10.24 2.31 9.60
CA LYS A 171 10.41 3.66 10.13
C LYS A 171 11.38 4.54 9.35
N PRO A 172 12.66 4.16 9.17
CA PRO A 172 13.61 4.95 8.39
C PRO A 172 13.17 5.10 6.93
N ILE A 173 12.59 4.06 6.32
CA ILE A 173 12.14 4.07 4.93
C ILE A 173 10.98 5.05 4.74
N TYR A 174 9.95 4.97 5.59
CA TYR A 174 8.80 5.86 5.51
C TYR A 174 9.17 7.32 5.78
N ARG A 175 10.08 7.57 6.73
CA ARG A 175 10.65 8.90 6.97
C ARG A 175 11.34 9.46 5.72
N PHE A 176 12.13 8.64 5.03
CA PHE A 176 12.78 9.04 3.79
C PHE A 176 11.76 9.42 2.70
N LEU A 177 10.70 8.62 2.55
CA LEU A 177 9.63 8.89 1.58
C LEU A 177 8.90 10.21 1.89
N LEU A 178 8.53 10.43 3.15
CA LEU A 178 7.85 11.65 3.59
C LEU A 178 8.67 12.90 3.25
N LYS A 179 9.99 12.88 3.51
CA LYS A 179 10.87 14.02 3.28
C LYS A 179 11.15 14.30 1.81
N ASN A 180 11.41 13.26 1.02
CA ASN A 180 12.05 13.43 -0.28
C ASN A 180 11.08 13.32 -1.47
N PHE A 181 9.91 12.71 -1.30
CA PHE A 181 9.00 12.48 -2.43
C PHE A 181 7.88 13.51 -2.56
N LYS A 182 7.62 14.34 -1.56
CA LYS A 182 6.60 15.40 -1.66
C LYS A 182 6.95 16.43 -2.74
N ASP A 183 5.95 16.90 -3.46
CA ASP A 183 6.13 17.91 -4.51
C ASP A 183 5.96 19.33 -3.94
N PRO A 184 7.05 20.08 -3.70
CA PRO A 184 6.99 21.40 -3.06
C PRO A 184 6.26 22.45 -3.91
N SER A 185 6.02 22.18 -5.19
CA SER A 185 5.27 23.10 -6.06
C SER A 185 3.77 23.10 -5.76
N LYS A 186 3.23 22.02 -5.18
CA LYS A 186 1.79 21.83 -4.93
C LYS A 186 1.30 22.68 -3.76
N SER A 187 0.13 23.31 -3.93
CA SER A 187 -0.55 24.06 -2.86
C SER A 187 -0.86 23.17 -1.66
N SER A 188 -1.23 21.90 -1.89
CA SER A 188 -1.51 20.92 -0.84
C SER A 188 -0.31 20.66 0.07
N VAL A 189 0.92 20.57 -0.49
CA VAL A 189 2.16 20.42 0.30
C VAL A 189 2.44 21.69 1.12
N LYS A 190 2.18 22.87 0.55
CA LYS A 190 2.33 24.14 1.28
C LYS A 190 1.35 24.22 2.44
N LEU A 191 0.09 23.84 2.23
CA LEU A 191 -0.94 23.81 3.25
C LEU A 191 -0.63 22.81 4.36
N GLU A 192 -0.25 21.58 3.99
CA GLU A 192 0.20 20.55 4.93
C GLU A 192 1.35 21.07 5.80
N ARG A 193 2.36 21.72 5.19
CA ARG A 193 3.50 22.28 5.92
C ARG A 193 3.09 23.44 6.83
N SER A 194 2.16 24.30 6.41
CA SER A 194 1.62 25.37 7.27
C SER A 194 0.91 24.81 8.50
N ILE A 195 0.09 23.77 8.35
CA ILE A 195 -0.58 23.10 9.47
C ILE A 195 0.45 22.49 10.43
N LEU A 196 1.45 21.78 9.90
CA LEU A 196 2.49 21.16 10.72
C LEU A 196 3.31 22.22 11.48
N ASN A 197 3.65 23.35 10.84
CA ASN A 197 4.38 24.44 11.47
C ASN A 197 3.59 25.09 12.62
N GLN A 198 2.27 25.21 12.51
CA GLN A 198 1.42 25.70 13.59
C GLN A 198 1.44 24.73 14.78
N LEU A 199 1.25 23.44 14.52
CA LEU A 199 1.26 22.39 15.54
C LEU A 199 2.64 22.18 16.18
N MET A 200 3.71 22.64 15.51
CA MET A 200 5.06 22.66 16.07
C MET A 200 5.20 23.65 17.25
N GLN A 201 4.35 24.68 17.31
CA GLN A 201 4.32 25.66 18.42
C GLN A 201 3.58 25.13 19.65
N GLY A 202 2.87 24.01 19.51
CA GLY A 202 2.09 23.37 20.56
C GLY A 202 0.78 22.80 20.02
N PRO A 203 0.08 21.99 20.83
CA PRO A 203 -1.23 21.46 20.44
C PRO A 203 -2.23 22.59 20.16
N LEU A 204 -3.17 22.38 19.23
CA LEU A 204 -4.21 23.34 18.84
C LEU A 204 -5.56 22.63 18.62
N SER A 205 -6.67 23.32 18.86
CA SER A 205 -7.99 22.85 18.45
C SER A 205 -8.16 22.93 16.92
N PHE A 206 -9.14 22.20 16.38
CA PHE A 206 -9.40 22.21 14.93
C PHE A 206 -9.73 23.63 14.42
N ASP A 207 -10.56 24.37 15.15
CA ASP A 207 -10.92 25.75 14.80
C ASP A 207 -9.73 26.70 14.81
N GLU A 208 -8.80 26.55 15.76
CA GLU A 208 -7.58 27.36 15.82
C GLU A 208 -6.70 27.13 14.57
N ILE A 209 -6.59 25.88 14.12
CA ILE A 209 -5.83 25.51 12.92
C ILE A 209 -6.54 26.03 11.66
N GLN A 210 -7.88 25.95 11.61
CA GLN A 210 -8.64 26.39 10.44
C GLN A 210 -8.65 27.91 10.30
N ARG A 211 -8.80 28.66 11.40
CA ARG A 211 -8.87 30.14 11.40
C ARG A 211 -7.67 30.79 10.73
N SER A 212 -6.48 30.24 10.95
CA SER A 212 -5.24 30.73 10.36
C SER A 212 -5.10 30.42 8.85
N LEU A 213 -6.03 29.63 8.29
CA LEU A 213 -6.01 29.10 6.93
C LEU A 213 -7.34 29.34 6.18
N GLU A 214 -8.19 30.26 6.69
CA GLU A 214 -9.61 30.48 6.32
C GLU A 214 -9.94 30.60 4.82
N SER A 215 -8.97 30.81 3.95
CA SER A 215 -9.16 30.92 2.51
C SER A 215 -8.98 29.62 1.71
N ASP A 216 -8.49 28.52 2.30
CA ASP A 216 -8.18 27.31 1.53
C ASP A 216 -9.32 26.27 1.56
N THR A 217 -10.02 26.13 0.43
CA THR A 217 -11.12 25.18 0.27
C THR A 217 -10.68 23.72 0.37
N SER A 218 -9.39 23.42 0.26
CA SER A 218 -8.83 22.07 0.39
C SER A 218 -8.48 21.69 1.83
N PHE A 219 -8.56 22.62 2.80
CA PHE A 219 -8.15 22.41 4.18
C PHE A 219 -8.68 21.12 4.80
N HIS A 220 -9.99 20.88 4.72
CA HIS A 220 -10.63 19.70 5.31
C HIS A 220 -10.08 18.39 4.74
N GLU A 221 -9.86 18.34 3.42
CA GLU A 221 -9.34 17.16 2.75
C GLU A 221 -7.87 16.94 3.11
N ILE A 222 -7.04 17.99 3.07
CA ILE A 222 -5.64 17.90 3.46
C ILE A 222 -5.50 17.45 4.92
N PHE A 223 -6.26 18.06 5.83
CA PHE A 223 -6.26 17.68 7.23
C PHE A 223 -6.71 16.22 7.45
N ARG A 224 -7.74 15.78 6.72
CA ARG A 224 -8.20 14.38 6.72
C ARG A 224 -7.09 13.43 6.26
N LEU A 225 -6.37 13.75 5.19
CA LEU A 225 -5.23 12.95 4.72
C LEU A 225 -4.10 12.91 5.74
N MET A 226 -3.79 14.05 6.37
CA MET A 226 -2.77 14.15 7.41
C MET A 226 -3.06 13.24 8.60
N HIS A 227 -4.28 13.26 9.15
CA HIS A 227 -4.60 12.45 10.34
C HIS A 227 -4.98 11.01 9.99
N SER A 228 -5.87 10.78 9.02
CA SER A 228 -6.45 9.45 8.80
C SER A 228 -5.61 8.54 7.89
N ARG A 229 -4.73 9.11 7.06
CA ARG A 229 -4.00 8.33 6.05
C ARG A 229 -2.49 8.33 6.29
N GLN A 230 -1.90 9.48 6.59
CA GLN A 230 -0.45 9.62 6.81
C GLN A 230 -0.07 9.61 8.30
N SER A 231 -1.06 9.73 9.20
CA SER A 231 -0.84 9.83 10.66
C SER A 231 0.19 10.90 11.04
N LEU A 232 0.23 12.04 10.35
CA LEU A 232 1.15 13.16 10.63
C LEU A 232 0.74 13.96 11.86
N VAL A 233 -0.54 13.94 12.19
CA VAL A 233 -1.13 14.61 13.34
C VAL A 233 -2.01 13.62 14.08
N ARG A 234 -2.17 13.83 15.38
CA ARG A 234 -3.02 12.99 16.24
C ARG A 234 -3.85 13.85 17.18
N PHE A 235 -5.00 13.33 17.57
CA PHE A 235 -5.90 13.98 18.52
C PHE A 235 -5.65 13.44 19.92
N ARG A 236 -5.42 14.33 20.89
CA ARG A 236 -5.13 14.00 22.28
C ARG A 236 -5.59 15.15 23.17
N ASP A 237 -6.26 14.82 24.29
CA ASP A 237 -6.68 15.81 25.30
C ASP A 237 -7.45 16.99 24.68
N ASP A 238 -8.42 16.67 23.80
CA ASP A 238 -9.25 17.60 23.03
C ASP A 238 -8.52 18.56 22.07
N ARG A 239 -7.24 18.27 21.77
CA ARG A 239 -6.40 19.08 20.88
C ARG A 239 -5.67 18.20 19.87
N TRP A 240 -5.28 18.80 18.76
CA TRP A 240 -4.43 18.19 17.75
C TRP A 240 -2.97 18.53 18.04
N GLU A 241 -2.10 17.54 17.90
CA GLU A 241 -0.66 17.67 18.04
C GLU A 241 0.07 16.91 16.95
N LEU A 242 1.36 17.21 16.76
CA LEU A 242 2.23 16.46 15.85
C LEU A 242 2.40 15.02 16.33
N SER A 243 2.37 14.08 15.39
CA SER A 243 2.83 12.72 15.64
C SER A 243 4.34 12.59 15.44
N GLU A 244 4.89 11.39 15.65
CA GLU A 244 6.27 11.04 15.28
C GLU A 244 6.55 11.33 13.78
N TRP A 245 5.58 11.09 12.91
CA TRP A 245 5.70 11.34 11.47
C TRP A 245 5.60 12.82 11.13
N GLY A 246 4.72 13.56 11.82
CA GLY A 246 4.63 15.02 11.68
C GLY A 246 5.95 15.70 12.03
N HIS A 247 6.56 15.31 13.16
CA HIS A 247 7.90 15.78 13.53
C HIS A 247 8.97 15.37 12.52
N SER A 248 8.91 14.12 12.06
CA SER A 248 9.87 13.61 11.07
C SER A 248 9.83 14.38 9.75
N LEU A 249 8.72 15.01 9.36
CA LEU A 249 8.63 15.79 8.13
C LEU A 249 9.23 17.20 8.26
N LEU A 250 9.30 17.73 9.48
CA LEU A 250 9.76 19.10 9.75
C LEU A 250 11.26 19.21 10.06
N GLN A 251 11.88 18.11 10.49
CA GLN A 251 13.32 17.96 10.70
C GLN A 251 14.05 17.61 9.39
#